data_AF-A0A7W0HYW5-F1
#
_entry.id   AF-A0A7W0HYW5-F1
#
_cell.length_a   1.000
_cell.length_b   1.000
_cell.length_c   1.000
_cell.angle_alpha   90.00
_cell.angle_beta   90.00
_cell.angle_gamma   90.00
#
_symmetry.space_group_name_H-M   'P 1'
#
loop_
_entity.id
_entity.type
_entity.pdbx_description
1 polymer ?
#
loop_
_entity_poly.entity_id
_entity_poly.type
_entity_poly.pdbx_seq_one_letter_code
_entity_poly.pdbx_strand_id
1 'polypeptide(L)'
;MSRVLISFENGVLRNAFGCLGAAIFLPIALIVKLIVSPFEKPIRRTPDEVAGHIRAMLDRTIWDENSEYDYDEFSCVPIADDQLESIARRACEAFELPSGPDRAALESLLAETEILARRPN
;
A
#
# COMPACT_ATOMS: atom_id res chain seq x y z
N MET A 1 -5.00 -21.27 -17.36
CA MET A 1 -3.74 -21.32 -18.12
C MET A 1 -2.75 -20.37 -17.48
N SER A 2 -1.81 -20.89 -16.70
CA SER A 2 -0.79 -20.06 -16.04
C SER A 2 0.20 -19.55 -17.09
N ARG A 3 0.21 -18.24 -17.35
CA ARG A 3 1.13 -17.59 -18.30
C ARG A 3 2.47 -17.34 -17.59
N VAL A 4 3.19 -18.41 -17.30
CA VAL A 4 4.52 -18.31 -16.67
C VAL A 4 5.56 -18.05 -17.75
N LEU A 5 6.31 -16.95 -17.62
CA LEU A 5 7.37 -16.55 -18.55
C LEU A 5 8.55 -17.53 -18.58
N ILE A 6 8.79 -18.25 -17.48
CA ILE A 6 9.86 -19.24 -17.32
C ILE A 6 9.25 -20.51 -16.70
N SER A 7 9.33 -21.64 -17.40
CA SER A 7 8.88 -22.94 -16.90
C SER A 7 9.87 -24.02 -17.34
N PHE A 8 10.02 -25.06 -16.52
CA PHE A 8 10.78 -26.26 -16.88
C PHE A 8 10.16 -27.03 -18.06
N GLU A 9 8.87 -26.83 -18.32
CA GLU A 9 8.14 -27.42 -19.44
C GLU A 9 8.36 -26.67 -20.77
N ASN A 10 8.93 -25.45 -20.73
CA ASN A 10 9.22 -24.66 -21.92
C ASN A 10 10.60 -25.01 -22.48
N GLY A 11 10.71 -25.08 -23.81
CA GLY A 11 12.00 -25.22 -24.48
C GLY A 11 12.95 -24.04 -24.21
N VAL A 12 14.27 -24.29 -24.26
CA VAL A 12 15.34 -23.32 -23.95
C VAL A 12 15.17 -22.00 -24.69
N LEU A 13 14.83 -22.04 -25.99
CA LEU A 13 14.59 -20.84 -26.80
C LEU A 13 13.41 -20.03 -26.29
N ARG A 14 12.31 -20.67 -25.87
CA ARG A 14 11.11 -20.01 -25.37
C ARG A 14 11.36 -19.31 -24.04
N ASN A 15 12.15 -19.94 -23.15
CA ASN A 15 12.60 -19.30 -21.91
C ASN A 15 13.57 -18.14 -22.19
N ALA A 16 14.50 -18.29 -23.15
CA ALA A 16 15.41 -17.22 -23.53
C ALA A 16 14.67 -15.98 -24.07
N PHE A 17 13.66 -16.17 -24.93
CA PHE A 17 12.81 -15.07 -25.40
C PHE A 17 11.98 -14.45 -24.27
N GLY A 18 11.47 -15.25 -23.32
CA GLY A 18 10.78 -14.76 -22.14
C GLY A 18 11.69 -13.88 -21.26
N CYS A 19 12.91 -14.32 -20.99
CA CYS A 19 13.91 -13.56 -20.23
C CYS A 19 14.33 -12.28 -20.95
N LEU A 20 14.59 -12.34 -22.26
CA LEU A 20 14.98 -11.18 -23.06
C LEU A 20 13.84 -10.15 -23.11
N GLY A 21 12.60 -10.62 -23.29
CA GLY A 21 11.41 -9.79 -23.22
C GLY A 21 11.28 -9.12 -21.85
N ALA A 22 11.40 -9.87 -20.75
CA ALA A 22 11.36 -9.30 -19.41
C ALA A 22 12.47 -8.25 -19.19
N ALA A 23 13.71 -8.52 -19.63
CA ALA A 23 14.83 -7.60 -19.49
C ALA A 23 14.62 -6.26 -20.23
N ILE A 24 13.86 -6.27 -21.34
CA ILE A 24 13.54 -5.06 -22.11
C ILE A 24 12.29 -4.37 -21.55
N PHE A 25 11.23 -5.12 -21.27
CA PHE A 25 9.93 -4.54 -20.89
C PHE A 25 9.88 -4.12 -19.42
N LEU A 26 10.59 -4.79 -18.52
CA LEU A 26 10.63 -4.43 -17.09
C LEU A 26 11.13 -2.99 -16.85
N PRO A 27 12.28 -2.53 -17.41
CA PRO A 27 12.72 -1.15 -17.22
C PRO A 27 11.76 -0.15 -17.85
N ILE A 28 11.16 -0.47 -19.00
CA ILE A 28 10.15 0.39 -19.65
C ILE A 28 8.90 0.51 -18.76
N ALA A 29 8.40 -0.61 -18.23
CA ALA A 29 7.24 -0.62 -17.34
C ALA A 29 7.50 0.17 -16.05
N LEU A 30 8.72 0.10 -15.49
CA LEU A 30 9.14 0.91 -14.34
C LEU A 30 9.11 2.41 -14.66
N ILE A 31 9.66 2.82 -15.81
CA ILE A 31 9.64 4.23 -16.23
C ILE A 31 8.21 4.71 -16.45
N VAL A 32 7.39 3.92 -17.14
CA VAL A 32 5.96 4.25 -17.35
C VAL A 32 5.24 4.38 -16.01
N LYS A 33 5.45 3.45 -15.07
CA LYS A 33 4.86 3.53 -13.73
C LYS A 33 5.29 4.79 -12.98
N LEU A 34 6.57 5.19 -13.06
CA LEU A 34 7.05 6.43 -12.45
C LEU A 34 6.42 7.69 -13.07
N ILE A 35 6.18 7.69 -14.38
CA ILE A 35 5.51 8.81 -15.07
C ILE A 35 4.02 8.87 -14.74
N VAL A 36 3.37 7.70 -14.60
CA VAL A 36 1.92 7.60 -14.37
C VAL A 36 1.54 7.73 -12.89
N SER A 37 2.42 7.35 -11.96
CA SER A 37 2.20 7.44 -10.51
C SER A 37 1.64 8.80 -10.03
N PRO A 38 2.13 9.98 -10.46
CA PRO A 38 1.55 11.27 -10.07
C PRO A 38 0.14 11.53 -10.65
N PHE A 39 -0.33 10.69 -11.59
CA PHE A 39 -1.66 10.75 -12.20
C PHE A 39 -2.57 9.58 -11.78
N GLU A 40 -2.11 8.69 -10.91
CA GLU A 40 -2.97 7.67 -10.31
C GLU A 40 -4.03 8.38 -9.47
N LYS A 41 -5.32 8.07 -9.72
CA LYS A 41 -6.41 8.75 -9.03
C LYS A 41 -6.35 8.40 -7.54
N PRO A 42 -6.13 9.37 -6.65
CA PRO A 42 -6.10 9.10 -5.24
C PRO A 42 -7.49 8.66 -4.77
N ILE A 43 -7.52 7.67 -3.88
CA ILE A 43 -8.77 7.15 -3.33
C ILE A 43 -9.35 8.15 -2.33
N ARG A 44 -10.68 8.30 -2.34
CA ARG A 44 -11.36 9.09 -1.31
C ARG A 44 -11.55 8.18 -0.10
N ARG A 45 -10.90 8.51 1.01
CA ARG A 45 -11.18 7.93 2.32
C ARG A 45 -11.65 9.00 3.30
N THR A 46 -12.48 8.56 4.22
CA THR A 46 -12.95 9.35 5.34
C THR A 46 -11.97 9.24 6.52
N PRO A 47 -11.98 10.20 7.46
CA PRO A 47 -11.20 10.08 8.69
C PRO A 47 -11.54 8.80 9.48
N ASP A 48 -12.80 8.36 9.48
CA ASP A 48 -13.21 7.16 10.21
C ASP A 48 -12.59 5.88 9.62
N GLU A 49 -12.49 5.77 8.29
CA GLU A 49 -11.83 4.65 7.62
C GLU A 49 -10.32 4.62 7.94
N VAL A 50 -9.65 5.77 7.90
CA VAL A 50 -8.23 5.89 8.27
C VAL A 50 -8.02 5.51 9.74
N ALA A 51 -8.90 5.95 10.64
CA ALA A 51 -8.87 5.56 12.05
C ALA A 51 -9.08 4.05 12.22
N GLY A 52 -9.94 3.44 11.40
CA GLY A 52 -10.16 1.99 11.35
C GLY A 52 -8.87 1.22 11.04
N HIS A 53 -8.14 1.64 9.99
CA HIS A 53 -6.84 1.06 9.67
C HIS A 53 -5.84 1.21 10.83
N ILE A 54 -5.72 2.40 11.43
CA ILE A 54 -4.77 2.62 12.53
C ILE A 54 -5.14 1.76 13.76
N ARG A 55 -6.43 1.58 14.07
CA ARG A 55 -6.86 0.66 15.13
C ARG A 55 -6.50 -0.78 14.81
N ALA A 56 -6.72 -1.24 13.59
CA ALA A 56 -6.34 -2.59 13.17
C ALA A 56 -4.80 -2.81 13.26
N MET A 57 -3.98 -1.78 13.00
CA MET A 57 -2.53 -1.83 13.24
C MET A 57 -2.20 -1.99 14.74
N LEU A 58 -2.85 -1.22 15.60
CA LEU A 58 -2.66 -1.29 17.06
C LEU A 58 -3.09 -2.63 17.65
N ASP A 59 -4.17 -3.21 17.13
CA ASP A 59 -4.72 -4.50 17.53
C ASP A 59 -3.99 -5.69 16.87
N ARG A 60 -3.08 -5.40 15.93
CA ARG A 60 -2.32 -6.38 15.12
C ARG A 60 -3.20 -7.29 14.26
N THR A 61 -4.40 -6.85 13.94
CA THR A 61 -5.36 -7.58 13.11
C THR A 61 -5.31 -7.14 11.64
N ILE A 62 -4.57 -6.08 11.30
CA ILE A 62 -4.54 -5.53 9.93
C ILE A 62 -3.95 -6.48 8.88
N TRP A 63 -3.30 -7.57 9.29
CA TRP A 63 -2.75 -8.60 8.40
C TRP A 63 -3.61 -9.86 8.39
N ASP A 64 -4.71 -9.88 9.15
CA ASP A 64 -5.63 -11.00 9.17
C ASP A 64 -6.40 -11.05 7.85
N GLU A 65 -6.50 -12.23 7.24
CA GLU A 65 -7.24 -12.44 5.99
C GLU A 65 -8.73 -12.10 6.09
N ASN A 66 -9.27 -12.02 7.32
CA ASN A 66 -10.66 -11.65 7.60
C ASN A 66 -10.83 -10.19 8.05
N SER A 67 -9.74 -9.40 8.04
CA SER A 67 -9.80 -7.98 8.34
C SER A 67 -10.56 -7.26 7.23
N GLU A 68 -11.47 -6.37 7.61
CA GLU A 68 -12.10 -5.43 6.66
C GLU A 68 -11.11 -4.35 6.18
N TYR A 69 -9.94 -4.27 6.81
CA TYR A 69 -8.87 -3.31 6.55
C TYR A 69 -7.66 -4.01 5.92
N ASP A 70 -7.36 -3.66 4.68
CA ASP A 70 -6.21 -4.18 3.92
C ASP A 70 -4.99 -3.25 4.09
N TYR A 71 -3.89 -3.80 4.61
CA TYR A 71 -2.64 -3.07 4.78
C TYR A 71 -1.97 -2.70 3.46
N ASP A 72 -2.02 -3.58 2.46
CA ASP A 72 -1.35 -3.37 1.17
C ASP A 72 -2.08 -2.27 0.40
N GLU A 73 -3.41 -2.27 0.41
CA GLU A 73 -4.21 -1.18 -0.15
C GLU A 73 -3.95 0.15 0.59
N PHE A 74 -3.86 0.10 1.92
CA PHE A 74 -3.67 1.30 2.73
C PHE A 74 -2.27 1.92 2.57
N SER A 75 -1.24 1.10 2.41
CA SER A 75 0.16 1.55 2.27
C SER A 75 0.53 1.98 0.84
N CYS A 76 -0.12 1.41 -0.17
CA CYS A 76 0.28 1.60 -1.57
C CYS A 76 -0.63 2.54 -2.38
N VAL A 77 -1.86 2.82 -1.92
CA VAL A 77 -2.81 3.66 -2.67
C VAL A 77 -2.89 5.06 -2.04
N PRO A 78 -2.54 6.13 -2.78
CA PRO A 78 -2.62 7.49 -2.27
C PRO A 78 -4.04 7.90 -1.90
N ILE A 79 -4.21 8.59 -0.78
CA ILE A 79 -5.46 9.18 -0.31
C ILE A 79 -5.60 10.61 -0.86
N ALA A 80 -6.82 11.00 -1.25
CA ALA A 80 -7.08 12.28 -1.93
C ALA A 80 -7.03 13.50 -1.00
N ASP A 81 -7.19 13.28 0.31
CA ASP A 81 -7.07 14.32 1.33
C ASP A 81 -5.63 14.36 1.84
N ASP A 82 -4.94 15.48 1.63
CA ASP A 82 -3.52 15.64 1.98
C ASP A 82 -3.23 15.43 3.48
N GLN A 83 -4.17 15.79 4.36
CA GLN A 83 -4.00 15.61 5.81
C GLN A 83 -4.12 14.13 6.17
N LEU A 84 -5.14 13.44 5.64
CA LEU A 84 -5.31 12.01 5.85
C LEU A 84 -4.19 11.18 5.22
N GLU A 85 -3.70 11.56 4.05
CA GLU A 85 -2.53 10.95 3.41
C GLU A 85 -1.28 11.08 4.29
N SER A 86 -1.05 12.28 4.84
CA SER A 86 0.07 12.51 5.76
C SER A 86 -0.06 11.69 7.04
N ILE A 87 -1.27 11.46 7.55
CA ILE A 87 -1.50 10.59 8.71
C ILE A 87 -1.24 9.13 8.34
N ALA A 88 -1.82 8.65 7.24
CA ALA A 88 -1.70 7.27 6.78
C ALA A 88 -0.24 6.87 6.57
N ARG A 89 0.54 7.71 5.87
CA ARG A 89 1.97 7.47 5.66
C ARG A 89 2.76 7.36 6.98
N ARG A 90 2.54 8.29 7.93
CA ARG A 90 3.19 8.25 9.24
C ARG A 90 2.77 7.01 10.05
N ALA A 91 1.53 6.56 9.91
CA ALA A 91 1.05 5.35 10.56
C ALA A 91 1.74 4.10 10.00
N CYS A 92 1.87 4.00 8.67
CA CYS A 92 2.62 2.92 8.03
C CYS A 92 4.09 2.91 8.48
N GLU A 93 4.76 4.07 8.47
CA GLU A 93 6.15 4.22 8.94
C GLU A 93 6.32 3.82 10.41
N ALA A 94 5.37 4.19 11.28
CA ALA A 94 5.38 3.81 12.69
C ALA A 94 5.12 2.31 12.91
N PHE A 95 4.36 1.68 12.03
CA PHE A 95 4.03 0.26 12.11
C PHE A 95 5.18 -0.65 11.63
N GLU A 96 5.90 -0.27 10.57
CA GLU A 96 6.96 -1.08 9.93
C GLU A 96 8.36 -0.94 10.56
N LEU A 97 8.47 -0.30 11.72
CA LEU A 97 9.77 -0.13 12.37
C LEU A 97 10.46 -1.49 12.65
N PRO A 98 11.78 -1.62 12.44
CA PRO A 98 12.51 -2.85 12.72
C PRO A 98 12.43 -3.33 14.18
N SER A 99 12.20 -2.39 15.11
CA SER A 99 11.99 -2.66 16.54
C SER A 99 10.56 -3.13 16.87
N GLY A 100 9.69 -3.23 15.87
CA GLY A 100 8.25 -3.41 16.00
C GLY A 100 7.49 -2.08 16.08
N PRO A 101 6.14 -2.12 16.00
CA PRO A 101 5.30 -0.93 15.88
C PRO A 101 5.49 0.06 17.05
N ASP A 102 5.67 1.33 16.73
CA ASP A 102 5.61 2.42 17.71
C ASP A 102 4.14 2.70 18.06
N ARG A 103 3.67 2.01 19.10
CA ARG A 103 2.30 2.15 19.60
C ARG A 103 1.97 3.58 20.01
N ALA A 104 2.90 4.31 20.61
CA ALA A 104 2.63 5.68 21.09
C ALA A 104 2.42 6.63 19.91
N ALA A 105 3.21 6.49 18.85
CA ALA A 105 3.00 7.23 17.61
C ALA A 105 1.65 6.87 16.97
N LEU A 106 1.32 5.58 16.86
CA LEU A 106 0.04 5.12 16.30
C LEU A 106 -1.17 5.63 17.10
N GLU A 107 -1.11 5.60 18.43
CA GLU A 107 -2.16 6.15 19.30
C GLU A 107 -2.31 7.67 19.14
N SER A 108 -1.21 8.40 18.99
CA SER A 108 -1.24 9.84 18.71
C SER A 108 -1.88 10.14 17.35
N LEU A 109 -1.55 9.36 16.32
CA LEU A 109 -2.10 9.52 14.97
C LEU A 109 -3.59 9.15 14.93
N LEU A 110 -3.99 8.12 15.68
CA LEU A 110 -5.40 7.77 15.84
C LEU A 110 -6.19 8.93 16.45
N ALA A 111 -5.69 9.53 17.54
CA ALA A 111 -6.33 10.68 18.17
C ALA A 111 -6.44 11.88 17.22
N GLU A 112 -5.39 12.17 16.44
CA GLU A 112 -5.41 13.22 15.41
C GLU A 112 -6.52 12.96 14.38
N THR A 113 -6.63 11.72 13.90
CA THR A 113 -7.65 11.30 12.92
C THR A 113 -9.06 11.41 13.49
N GLU A 114 -9.28 10.99 14.73
CA GLU A 114 -10.58 11.09 15.40
C GLU A 114 -11.02 12.54 15.67
N ILE A 115 -10.08 13.47 15.81
CA ILE A 115 -10.38 14.90 15.89
C ILE A 115 -10.86 15.40 14.52
N LEU A 116 -10.24 14.95 13.43
CA LEU A 116 -10.67 15.28 12.07
C LEU A 116 -12.07 14.72 11.78
N ALA A 117 -12.37 13.48 12.21
CA ALA A 117 -13.69 12.88 12.07
C ALA A 117 -14.80 13.69 12.75
N ARG A 118 -14.48 14.37 13.85
CA ARG A 118 -15.42 15.20 14.62
C ARG A 118 -15.57 16.62 14.09
N ARG A 119 -14.73 17.06 13.15
CA ARG A 119 -14.92 18.37 12.52
C ARG A 119 -16.07 18.28 11.52
N PRO A 120 -17.11 19.12 11.64
CA PRO A 120 -18.10 19.25 10.58
C PRO A 120 -17.41 19.86 9.35
N ASN A 121 -17.54 19.18 8.21
CA ASN A 121 -17.23 19.74 6.88
C ASN A 121 -18.13 20.95 6.58
#